data_AF-A0A3B3XEA1-F1
#
_entry.id   AF-A0A3B3XEA1-F1
#
_cell.length_a   1.000
_cell.length_b   1.000
_cell.length_c   1.000
_cell.angle_alpha   90.00
_cell.angle_beta   90.00
_cell.angle_gamma   90.00
#
_symmetry.space_group_name_H-M   'P 1'
#
loop_
_entity.id
_entity.type
_entity.pdbx_description
1 polymer ?
#
loop_
_entity_poly.entity_id
_entity_poly.type
_entity_poly.pdbx_seq_one_letter_code
_entity_poly.pdbx_strand_id
1 'polypeptide(L)'
;MATRRSRKLLMMVVLLEFTNGVWTLPAPGTVSMDSVNMRHVLRWTQPRASCNSTVLYSVQYQGEFELLIKNGSWINAPECQRIPLTSCDLTFDLGSDSDYSLRVRAQCGSKMSAWAKFPFNRNNITPPVPELRVTAAGDVLLVSVRKFPLTAVTMVTIWRTDEEQQTKDYSMPADQEVLQVAALQEGAVYCVKAKVVLNLDVQSGFTDSHCVSITGPGAPAWKQPTAVTVTVVVMLGLLIGLFWSLVHCRPDSCQKYFQKEPLPSFLIGTVTVWIAIPQQREELSAVTVSRPLLRGGAT
;
A
#
# COMPACT_ATOMS: atom_id res chain seq x y z
N MET A 1 84.54 33.48 -31.37
CA MET A 1 84.07 32.94 -30.06
C MET A 1 82.54 32.95 -29.88
N ALA A 2 81.76 33.75 -30.62
CA ALA A 2 80.30 33.85 -30.46
C ALA A 2 79.51 32.56 -30.83
N THR A 3 79.95 31.82 -31.84
CA THR A 3 79.30 30.58 -32.35
C THR A 3 79.35 29.39 -31.39
N ARG A 4 80.30 29.36 -30.45
CA ARG A 4 80.41 28.28 -29.44
C ARG A 4 79.43 28.48 -28.28
N ARG A 5 79.07 29.73 -27.99
CA ARG A 5 78.14 30.10 -26.92
C ARG A 5 76.68 29.90 -27.36
N SER A 6 76.35 30.20 -28.62
CA SER A 6 75.01 29.96 -29.19
C SER A 6 74.69 28.47 -29.32
N ARG A 7 75.65 27.63 -29.76
CA ARG A 7 75.47 26.17 -29.81
C ARG A 7 75.21 25.54 -28.45
N LYS A 8 75.88 26.02 -27.38
CA LYS A 8 75.63 25.58 -26.01
C LYS A 8 74.25 26.00 -25.52
N LEU A 9 73.83 27.24 -25.83
CA LEU A 9 72.49 27.71 -25.48
C LEU A 9 71.40 26.91 -26.20
N LEU A 10 71.57 26.65 -27.50
CA LEU A 10 70.64 25.87 -28.29
C LEU A 10 70.54 24.42 -27.81
N MET A 11 71.67 23.79 -27.46
CA MET A 11 71.67 22.45 -26.86
C MET A 11 70.98 22.42 -25.50
N MET A 12 71.18 23.45 -24.66
CA MET A 12 70.48 23.55 -23.36
C MET A 12 68.97 23.78 -23.54
N VAL A 13 68.55 24.59 -24.50
CA VAL A 13 67.13 24.78 -24.84
C VAL A 13 66.54 23.49 -25.39
N VAL A 14 67.22 22.79 -26.29
CA VAL A 14 66.78 21.48 -26.79
C VAL A 14 66.73 20.46 -25.65
N LEU A 15 67.71 20.41 -24.75
CA LEU A 15 67.68 19.54 -23.56
C LEU A 15 66.52 19.90 -22.61
N LEU A 16 66.21 21.19 -22.42
CA LEU A 16 65.06 21.66 -21.64
C LEU A 16 63.72 21.27 -22.30
N GLU A 17 63.62 21.37 -23.63
CA GLU A 17 62.47 20.94 -24.43
C GLU A 17 62.30 19.41 -24.38
N PHE A 18 63.40 18.63 -24.42
CA PHE A 18 63.37 17.17 -24.30
C PHE A 18 63.02 16.69 -22.88
N THR A 19 63.27 17.48 -21.83
CA THR A 19 62.83 17.12 -20.47
C THR A 19 61.33 17.32 -20.23
N ASN A 20 60.61 18.03 -21.11
CA ASN A 20 59.15 18.16 -21.03
C ASN A 20 58.41 16.94 -21.61
N GLY A 21 59.14 15.98 -22.21
CA GLY A 21 58.63 14.68 -22.64
C GLY A 21 58.54 13.64 -21.51
N VAL A 22 58.42 14.06 -20.25
CA VAL A 22 57.99 13.13 -19.19
C VAL A 22 56.61 12.65 -19.60
N TRP A 23 56.49 11.35 -19.90
CA TRP A 23 55.23 10.65 -20.10
C TRP A 23 54.31 10.88 -18.90
N THR A 24 53.55 11.97 -18.95
CA THR A 24 52.58 12.38 -17.94
C THR A 24 51.34 11.52 -18.13
N LEU A 25 50.80 11.01 -17.02
CA LEU A 25 49.57 10.22 -17.06
C LEU A 25 48.44 11.17 -17.49
N PRO A 26 47.71 10.90 -18.60
CA PRO A 26 46.61 11.76 -19.01
C PRO A 26 45.51 11.75 -17.97
N ALA A 27 44.79 12.88 -17.86
CA ALA A 27 43.61 12.95 -17.02
C ALA A 27 42.55 11.92 -17.47
N PRO A 28 41.66 11.47 -16.56
CA PRO A 28 40.47 10.73 -16.94
C PRO A 28 39.76 11.43 -18.10
N GLY A 29 39.24 10.65 -19.06
CA GLY A 29 38.57 11.19 -20.24
C GLY A 29 37.16 11.70 -19.92
N THR A 30 36.19 11.45 -20.80
CA THR A 30 34.82 11.95 -20.65
C THR A 30 34.27 11.64 -19.26
N VAL A 31 33.98 12.68 -18.47
CA VAL A 31 33.36 12.58 -17.15
C VAL A 31 31.89 12.92 -17.30
N SER A 32 31.02 12.11 -16.69
CA SER A 32 29.57 12.28 -16.72
C SER A 32 28.95 11.87 -15.40
N MET A 33 27.80 12.44 -15.07
CA MET A 33 26.98 12.02 -13.93
C MET A 33 25.79 11.20 -14.41
N ASP A 34 25.62 10.03 -13.82
CA ASP A 34 24.43 9.20 -13.92
C ASP A 34 23.59 9.44 -12.65
N SER A 35 22.53 10.25 -12.78
CA SER A 35 21.70 10.64 -11.65
C SER A 35 20.24 10.30 -11.89
N VAL A 36 19.75 9.31 -11.13
CA VAL A 36 18.39 8.80 -11.22
C VAL A 36 17.92 8.49 -9.80
N ASN A 37 16.68 8.88 -9.47
CA ASN A 37 16.07 8.56 -8.16
C ASN A 37 16.93 8.99 -6.96
N MET A 38 17.50 10.20 -7.01
CA MET A 38 18.40 10.75 -5.98
C MET A 38 19.71 9.98 -5.76
N ARG A 39 20.02 8.99 -6.60
CA ARG A 39 21.29 8.28 -6.61
C ARG A 39 22.24 8.92 -7.61
N HIS A 40 23.44 9.28 -7.18
CA HIS A 40 24.39 10.06 -7.98
C HIS A 40 25.67 9.27 -8.23
N VAL A 41 25.83 8.73 -9.44
CA VAL A 41 27.02 7.94 -9.81
C VAL A 41 27.86 8.70 -10.82
N LEU A 42 29.03 9.16 -10.39
CA LEU A 42 30.02 9.77 -11.27
C LEU A 42 30.72 8.68 -12.09
N ARG A 43 30.82 8.88 -13.41
CA ARG A 43 31.48 7.95 -14.35
C ARG A 43 32.53 8.66 -15.17
N TRP A 44 33.59 7.96 -15.54
CA TRP A 44 34.62 8.48 -16.43
C TRP A 44 35.23 7.42 -17.34
N THR A 45 35.86 7.82 -18.42
CA THR A 45 36.62 6.89 -19.27
C THR A 45 38.09 6.80 -18.84
N GLN A 46 38.66 5.59 -18.86
CA GLN A 46 40.07 5.38 -18.54
C GLN A 46 40.98 6.13 -19.55
N PRO A 47 42.04 6.82 -19.08
CA PRO A 47 43.00 7.48 -19.96
C PRO A 47 43.70 6.48 -20.89
N ARG A 48 43.93 6.87 -22.15
CA ARG A 48 44.71 6.07 -23.11
C ARG A 48 46.21 6.23 -22.83
N ALA A 49 46.70 5.57 -21.78
CA ALA A 49 48.13 5.50 -21.47
C ALA A 49 48.51 4.08 -21.06
N SER A 50 49.70 3.65 -21.49
CA SER A 50 50.29 2.40 -21.02
C SER A 50 50.67 2.54 -19.54
N CYS A 51 49.96 1.81 -18.68
CA CYS A 51 50.30 1.67 -17.27
C CYS A 51 50.73 0.22 -17.02
N ASN A 52 51.88 0.03 -16.38
CA ASN A 52 52.38 -1.30 -16.03
C ASN A 52 51.65 -1.92 -14.82
N SER A 53 50.80 -1.15 -14.16
CA SER A 53 50.02 -1.54 -12.99
C SER A 53 48.54 -1.21 -13.20
N THR A 54 47.69 -1.63 -12.26
CA THR A 54 46.30 -1.16 -12.20
C THR A 54 46.27 0.36 -12.03
N VAL A 55 45.44 1.05 -12.83
CA VAL A 55 45.18 2.48 -12.68
C VAL A 55 44.15 2.65 -11.56
N LEU A 56 44.45 3.56 -10.63
CA LEU A 56 43.59 3.88 -9.50
C LEU A 56 43.05 5.30 -9.62
N TYR A 57 41.88 5.55 -9.09
CA TYR A 57 41.19 6.83 -9.20
C TYR A 57 40.89 7.43 -7.83
N SER A 58 41.01 8.74 -7.72
CA SER A 58 40.58 9.50 -6.55
C SER A 58 39.59 10.57 -6.98
N VAL A 59 38.47 10.66 -6.27
CA VAL A 59 37.42 11.65 -6.51
C VAL A 59 37.40 12.68 -5.38
N GLN A 60 37.16 13.94 -5.75
CA GLN A 60 36.92 15.03 -4.82
C GLN A 60 35.70 15.83 -5.26
N TYR A 61 35.05 16.46 -4.30
CA TYR A 61 33.92 17.34 -4.53
C TYR A 61 34.10 18.64 -3.76
N GLN A 62 33.34 19.65 -4.18
CA GLN A 62 33.32 20.98 -3.61
C GLN A 62 31.90 21.52 -3.81
N GLY A 63 31.15 21.71 -2.73
CA GLY A 63 29.85 22.36 -2.74
C GLY A 63 29.94 23.85 -2.40
N GLU A 64 28.78 24.49 -2.29
CA GLU A 64 28.66 25.90 -1.93
C GLU A 64 29.30 26.22 -0.56
N PHE A 65 29.10 25.35 0.44
CA PHE A 65 29.70 25.52 1.77
C PHE A 65 31.24 25.53 1.70
N GLU A 66 31.84 24.60 0.96
CA GLU A 66 33.29 24.56 0.78
C GLU A 66 33.83 25.80 0.06
N LEU A 67 33.09 26.29 -0.93
CA LEU A 67 33.44 27.47 -1.71
C LEU A 67 33.38 28.75 -0.86
N LEU A 68 32.25 28.98 -0.19
CA LEU A 68 31.98 30.23 0.50
C LEU A 68 32.56 30.29 1.91
N ILE A 69 32.54 29.17 2.64
CA ILE A 69 32.90 29.14 4.06
C ILE A 69 34.28 28.53 4.30
N LYS A 70 34.72 27.58 3.46
CA LYS A 70 36.04 26.94 3.59
C LYS A 70 37.05 27.38 2.51
N ASN A 71 37.00 28.64 2.08
CA ASN A 71 37.97 29.26 1.17
C ASN A 71 38.25 28.44 -0.11
N GLY A 72 37.23 27.82 -0.70
CA GLY A 72 37.40 27.01 -1.90
C GLY A 72 38.17 25.70 -1.68
N SER A 73 38.09 25.11 -0.49
CA SER A 73 38.66 23.78 -0.20
C SER A 73 37.97 22.66 -1.00
N TRP A 74 38.70 21.58 -1.27
CA TRP A 74 38.17 20.37 -1.90
C TRP A 74 38.10 19.24 -0.87
N ILE A 75 37.00 18.49 -0.87
CA ILE A 75 36.77 17.38 0.05
C ILE A 75 36.96 16.05 -0.70
N ASN A 76 37.63 15.10 -0.05
CA ASN A 76 37.75 13.74 -0.57
C ASN A 76 36.43 13.01 -0.41
N ALA A 77 35.93 12.40 -1.49
CA ALA A 77 34.90 11.38 -1.39
C ALA A 77 35.57 10.13 -0.77
N PRO A 78 35.21 9.73 0.47
CA PRO A 78 35.97 8.75 1.25
C PRO A 78 35.94 7.36 0.61
N GLU A 79 34.79 6.95 0.06
CA GLU A 79 34.61 5.66 -0.60
C GLU A 79 35.25 5.60 -1.99
N CYS A 80 35.70 6.75 -2.51
CA CYS A 80 36.24 6.88 -3.85
C CYS A 80 37.69 7.36 -3.87
N GLN A 81 38.47 6.96 -2.86
CA GLN A 81 39.92 7.14 -2.83
C GLN A 81 40.65 5.89 -3.30
N ARG A 82 41.48 6.06 -4.34
CA ARG A 82 42.32 5.00 -4.94
C ARG A 82 41.53 3.75 -5.34
N ILE A 83 40.36 3.93 -5.95
CA ILE A 83 39.54 2.83 -6.45
C ILE A 83 39.97 2.40 -7.86
N PRO A 84 39.89 1.11 -8.23
CA PRO A 84 40.18 0.66 -9.59
C PRO A 84 38.99 0.86 -10.54
N LEU A 85 37.80 1.14 -10.01
CA LEU A 85 36.58 1.33 -10.80
C LEU A 85 36.60 2.69 -11.50
N THR A 86 36.01 2.75 -12.69
CA THR A 86 35.80 3.98 -13.46
C THR A 86 34.48 4.66 -13.14
N SER A 87 33.94 4.38 -11.95
CA SER A 87 32.71 4.95 -11.43
C SER A 87 32.76 5.06 -9.91
N CYS A 88 32.05 6.02 -9.36
CA CYS A 88 31.97 6.31 -7.92
C CYS A 88 30.55 6.75 -7.56
N ASP A 89 29.96 6.15 -6.53
CA ASP A 89 28.68 6.58 -5.98
C ASP A 89 28.93 7.72 -4.98
N LEU A 90 28.39 8.90 -5.28
CA LEU A 90 28.54 10.13 -4.50
C LEU A 90 27.22 10.53 -3.82
N THR A 91 26.25 9.62 -3.75
CA THR A 91 24.90 9.92 -3.23
C THR A 91 24.93 10.54 -1.83
N PHE A 92 25.80 10.04 -0.96
CA PHE A 92 25.93 10.55 0.41
C PHE A 92 26.86 11.76 0.52
N ASP A 93 27.85 11.89 -0.37
CA ASP A 93 28.77 13.04 -0.42
C ASP A 93 28.04 14.32 -0.87
N LEU A 94 27.07 14.18 -1.78
CA LEU A 94 26.30 15.28 -2.38
C LEU A 94 24.94 15.42 -1.69
N GLY A 95 25.00 15.66 -0.37
CA GLY A 95 23.83 15.67 0.50
C GLY A 95 22.96 16.92 0.44
N SER A 96 23.46 18.04 -0.11
CA SER A 96 22.75 19.31 -0.20
C SER A 96 22.18 19.54 -1.60
N ASP A 97 21.10 20.31 -1.69
CA ASP A 97 20.43 20.65 -2.94
C ASP A 97 21.06 21.92 -3.55
N SER A 98 22.32 21.80 -3.95
CA SER A 98 23.16 22.93 -4.42
C SER A 98 24.03 22.57 -5.63
N ASP A 99 24.75 23.57 -6.13
CA ASP A 99 25.78 23.40 -7.14
C ASP A 99 27.04 22.75 -6.54
N TYR A 100 27.53 21.74 -7.23
CA TYR A 100 28.77 21.04 -6.92
C TYR A 100 29.75 21.08 -8.08
N SER A 101 31.02 21.27 -7.72
CA SER A 101 32.15 20.99 -8.60
C SER A 101 32.76 19.65 -8.20
N LEU A 102 32.81 18.71 -9.14
CA LEU A 102 33.42 17.40 -8.96
C LEU A 102 34.75 17.35 -9.70
N ARG A 103 35.69 16.55 -9.20
CA ARG A 103 36.91 16.26 -9.92
C ARG A 103 37.42 14.85 -9.67
N VAL A 104 38.00 14.25 -10.71
CA VAL A 104 38.61 12.92 -10.65
C VAL A 104 40.01 12.96 -11.26
N ARG A 105 40.94 12.21 -10.67
CA ARG A 105 42.29 12.01 -11.21
C ARG A 105 42.63 10.53 -11.25
N ALA A 106 43.50 10.17 -12.19
CA ALA A 106 44.09 8.85 -12.29
C ALA A 106 45.47 8.81 -11.60
N GLN A 107 45.84 7.64 -11.10
CA GLN A 107 47.14 7.33 -10.54
C GLN A 107 47.62 5.98 -11.12
N CYS A 108 48.84 5.98 -11.64
CA CYS A 108 49.54 4.80 -12.14
C CYS A 108 50.87 4.67 -11.39
N GLY A 109 50.93 3.79 -10.38
CA GLY A 109 52.05 3.72 -9.46
C GLY A 109 52.25 5.05 -8.71
N SER A 110 53.41 5.69 -8.90
CA SER A 110 53.71 7.02 -8.32
C SER A 110 53.26 8.19 -9.21
N LYS A 111 52.91 7.94 -10.48
CA LYS A 111 52.50 8.99 -11.41
C LYS A 111 51.03 9.33 -11.20
N MET A 112 50.73 10.62 -11.06
CA MET A 112 49.35 11.13 -10.97
C MET A 112 49.03 11.98 -12.20
N SER A 113 47.79 11.91 -12.66
CA SER A 113 47.30 12.78 -13.73
C SER A 113 46.90 14.15 -13.19
N ALA A 114 46.67 15.09 -14.11
CA ALA A 114 45.85 16.26 -13.83
C ALA A 114 44.41 15.85 -13.44
N TRP A 115 43.69 16.77 -12.82
CA TRP A 115 42.28 16.60 -12.45
C TRP A 115 41.36 16.86 -13.65
N ALA A 116 40.47 15.92 -13.95
CA ALA A 116 39.32 16.15 -14.80
C ALA A 116 38.17 16.70 -13.94
N LYS A 117 37.56 17.82 -14.33
CA LYS A 117 36.49 18.50 -13.59
C LYS A 117 35.13 18.27 -14.22
N PHE A 118 34.07 18.26 -13.42
CA PHE A 118 32.69 18.12 -13.87
C PHE A 118 31.75 18.94 -12.97
N PRO A 119 30.97 19.89 -13.52
CA PRO A 119 29.94 20.60 -12.76
C PRO A 119 28.68 19.73 -12.63
N PHE A 120 28.04 19.77 -11.47
CA PHE A 120 26.82 19.02 -11.19
C PHE A 120 25.88 19.84 -10.30
N ASN A 121 24.62 19.99 -10.69
CA ASN A 121 23.59 20.63 -9.88
C ASN A 121 22.54 19.58 -9.51
N ARG A 122 22.35 19.37 -8.20
CA ARG A 122 21.41 18.36 -7.71
C ARG A 122 19.94 18.74 -7.96
N ASN A 123 19.63 20.03 -8.09
CA ASN A 123 18.26 20.51 -8.35
C ASN A 123 17.77 20.21 -9.77
N ASN A 124 18.68 19.99 -10.73
CA ASN A 124 18.30 19.78 -12.13
C ASN A 124 17.91 18.33 -12.46
N ILE A 125 17.53 17.53 -11.46
CA ILE A 125 17.26 16.10 -11.62
C ILE A 125 15.78 15.82 -11.44
N THR A 126 15.21 15.06 -12.38
CA THR A 126 13.84 14.56 -12.29
C THR A 126 13.71 13.62 -11.08
N PRO A 127 12.82 13.92 -10.11
CA PRO A 127 12.62 13.04 -8.97
C PRO A 127 12.09 11.66 -9.40
N PRO A 128 12.25 10.64 -8.55
CA PRO A 128 11.58 9.36 -8.76
C PRO A 128 10.06 9.52 -8.77
N VAL A 129 9.38 8.65 -9.50
CA VAL A 129 7.94 8.44 -9.32
C VAL A 129 7.71 7.84 -7.93
N PRO A 130 6.77 8.36 -7.13
CA PRO A 130 6.60 7.90 -5.76
C PRO A 130 5.98 6.50 -5.69
N GLU A 131 6.39 5.71 -4.69
CA GLU A 131 5.67 4.46 -4.41
C GLU A 131 4.44 4.75 -3.55
N LEU A 132 3.27 4.41 -4.10
CA LEU A 132 1.97 4.67 -3.49
C LEU A 132 1.37 3.40 -2.88
N ARG A 133 0.81 3.50 -1.68
CA ARG A 133 -0.07 2.47 -1.10
C ARG A 133 -1.39 3.10 -0.71
N VAL A 134 -2.48 2.55 -1.23
CA VAL A 134 -3.83 3.07 -1.01
C VAL A 134 -4.67 2.00 -0.34
N THR A 135 -5.29 2.35 0.79
CA THR A 135 -6.17 1.44 1.54
C THR A 135 -7.43 2.18 1.96
N ALA A 136 -8.58 1.51 1.86
CA ALA A 136 -9.85 2.01 2.38
C ALA A 136 -10.12 1.42 3.78
N ALA A 137 -10.50 2.27 4.72
CA ALA A 137 -10.92 1.92 6.06
C ALA A 137 -12.28 2.57 6.35
N GLY A 138 -13.36 1.82 6.10
CA GLY A 138 -14.71 2.36 6.22
C GLY A 138 -15.03 3.38 5.12
N ASP A 139 -15.31 4.61 5.52
CA ASP A 139 -15.49 5.80 4.67
C ASP A 139 -14.22 6.67 4.54
N VAL A 140 -13.08 6.17 5.04
CA VAL A 140 -11.78 6.86 5.00
C VAL A 140 -10.85 6.20 4.01
N LEU A 141 -10.21 7.01 3.18
CA LEU A 141 -9.13 6.62 2.29
C LEU A 141 -7.79 7.01 2.91
N LEU A 142 -6.92 6.03 3.08
CA LEU A 142 -5.57 6.19 3.59
C LEU A 142 -4.60 6.04 2.42
N VAL A 143 -3.87 7.11 2.13
CA VAL A 143 -2.85 7.16 1.08
C VAL A 143 -1.49 7.27 1.76
N SER A 144 -0.68 6.23 1.63
CA SER A 144 0.68 6.18 2.18
C SER A 144 1.72 6.32 1.08
N VAL A 145 2.70 7.17 1.34
CA VAL A 145 3.82 7.48 0.45
C VAL A 145 5.12 7.27 1.23
N ARG A 146 6.15 6.71 0.58
CA ARG A 146 7.48 6.60 1.21
C ARG A 146 8.06 7.98 1.50
N LYS A 147 8.84 8.09 2.57
CA LYS A 147 9.56 9.33 2.91
C LYS A 147 10.48 9.78 1.77
N PHE A 148 10.37 11.06 1.43
CA PHE A 148 11.25 11.75 0.49
C PHE A 148 12.20 12.70 1.25
N PRO A 149 13.28 13.18 0.60
CA PRO A 149 14.12 14.25 1.14
C PRO A 149 13.28 15.47 1.52
N LEU A 150 13.73 16.23 2.54
CA LEU A 150 12.97 17.34 3.17
C LEU A 150 12.47 18.42 2.20
N THR A 151 13.08 18.54 1.02
CA THR A 151 12.76 19.53 -0.02
C THR A 151 11.67 19.09 -1.00
N ALA A 152 11.20 17.85 -0.91
CA ALA A 152 10.19 17.29 -1.81
C ALA A 152 8.75 17.48 -1.28
N VAL A 153 7.83 17.77 -2.18
CA VAL A 153 6.38 17.76 -1.91
C VAL A 153 5.74 16.70 -2.80
N THR A 154 4.93 15.83 -2.21
CA THR A 154 4.14 14.86 -2.98
C THR A 154 2.76 15.44 -3.26
N MET A 155 2.42 15.58 -4.54
CA MET A 155 1.09 15.97 -4.99
C MET A 155 0.27 14.71 -5.24
N VAL A 156 -0.82 14.55 -4.50
CA VAL A 156 -1.75 13.42 -4.61
C VAL A 156 -3.06 13.90 -5.22
N THR A 157 -3.45 13.29 -6.34
CA THR A 157 -4.70 13.59 -7.03
C THR A 157 -5.67 12.43 -6.83
N ILE A 158 -6.89 12.74 -6.38
CA ILE A 158 -7.94 11.77 -6.06
C ILE A 158 -9.20 12.12 -6.84
N TRP A 159 -9.85 11.12 -7.43
CA TRP A 159 -11.13 11.30 -8.13
C TRP A 159 -12.03 10.08 -7.99
N ARG A 160 -13.33 10.28 -8.17
CA ARG A 160 -14.33 9.21 -8.27
C ARG A 160 -14.34 8.68 -9.71
N THR A 161 -14.43 7.37 -9.89
CA THR A 161 -14.31 6.76 -11.24
C THR A 161 -15.39 7.24 -12.23
N ASP A 162 -16.58 7.58 -11.74
CA ASP A 162 -17.69 8.14 -12.50
C ASP A 162 -17.64 9.68 -12.66
N GLU A 163 -16.73 10.35 -11.97
CA GLU A 163 -16.52 11.82 -12.03
C GLU A 163 -15.04 12.15 -12.32
N GLU A 164 -14.49 11.60 -13.40
CA GLU A 164 -13.06 11.73 -13.71
C GLU A 164 -12.58 13.18 -13.92
N GLN A 165 -13.48 14.09 -14.29
CA GLN A 165 -13.15 15.52 -14.41
C GLN A 165 -13.14 16.27 -13.07
N GLN A 166 -13.70 15.71 -12.00
CA GLN A 166 -13.78 16.35 -10.69
C GLN A 166 -12.68 15.82 -9.76
N THR A 167 -11.44 16.20 -10.06
CA THR A 167 -10.27 15.80 -9.27
C THR A 167 -10.08 16.69 -8.05
N LYS A 168 -9.62 16.10 -6.95
CA LYS A 168 -9.17 16.81 -5.74
C LYS A 168 -7.68 16.57 -5.55
N ASP A 169 -6.91 17.66 -5.46
CA ASP A 169 -5.47 17.62 -5.25
C ASP A 169 -5.11 17.92 -3.79
N TYR A 170 -4.15 17.17 -3.28
CA TYR A 170 -3.64 17.26 -1.92
C TYR A 170 -2.12 17.35 -1.95
N SER A 171 -1.57 18.25 -1.15
CA SER A 171 -0.11 18.39 -0.98
C SER A 171 0.33 17.70 0.30
N MET A 172 1.23 16.73 0.17
CA MET A 172 1.88 16.06 1.30
C MET A 172 3.33 16.57 1.42
N PRO A 173 3.72 17.19 2.54
CA PRO A 173 5.12 17.55 2.79
C PRO A 173 5.98 16.29 3.00
N ALA A 174 7.31 16.43 2.84
CA ALA A 174 8.27 15.33 2.88
C ALA A 174 8.23 14.46 4.16
N ASP A 175 7.86 15.06 5.30
CA ASP A 175 7.77 14.42 6.61
C ASP A 175 6.44 13.67 6.84
N GLN A 176 5.42 13.96 6.03
CA GLN A 176 4.11 13.32 6.11
C GLN A 176 4.08 12.02 5.29
N GLU A 177 3.97 10.88 5.98
CA GLU A 177 3.92 9.55 5.34
C GLU A 177 2.51 9.12 4.92
N VAL A 178 1.47 9.65 5.56
CA VAL A 178 0.08 9.23 5.37
C VAL A 178 -0.82 10.45 5.20
N LEU A 179 -1.61 10.45 4.14
CA LEU A 179 -2.74 11.35 3.91
C LEU A 179 -4.03 10.59 4.21
N GLN A 180 -4.91 11.21 4.99
CA GLN A 180 -6.22 10.66 5.33
C GLN A 180 -7.31 11.52 4.69
N VAL A 181 -8.18 10.90 3.91
CA VAL A 181 -9.34 11.56 3.29
C VAL A 181 -10.59 10.87 3.77
N ALA A 182 -11.36 11.56 4.61
CA ALA A 182 -12.57 11.03 5.25
C ALA A 182 -13.85 11.46 4.52
N ALA A 183 -15.00 10.95 5.00
CA ALA A 183 -16.33 11.29 4.51
C ALA A 183 -16.52 11.01 3.02
N LEU A 184 -15.98 9.89 2.54
CA LEU A 184 -16.17 9.43 1.17
C LEU A 184 -17.49 8.67 1.01
N GLN A 185 -18.02 8.69 -0.22
CA GLN A 185 -19.30 8.07 -0.51
C GLN A 185 -19.20 6.54 -0.48
N GLU A 186 -20.07 5.91 0.30
CA GLU A 186 -20.21 4.45 0.36
C GLU A 186 -20.66 3.88 -1.00
N GLY A 187 -20.06 2.75 -1.38
CA GLY A 187 -20.32 2.05 -2.64
C GLY A 187 -19.60 2.64 -3.85
N ALA A 188 -18.94 3.80 -3.71
CA ALA A 188 -18.19 4.43 -4.80
C ALA A 188 -16.75 3.91 -4.89
N VAL A 189 -16.19 3.96 -6.10
CA VAL A 189 -14.78 3.66 -6.37
C VAL A 189 -14.01 4.97 -6.52
N TYR A 190 -12.93 5.10 -5.76
CA TYR A 190 -12.01 6.23 -5.84
C TYR A 190 -10.66 5.77 -6.36
N CYS A 191 -10.12 6.52 -7.30
CA CYS A 191 -8.79 6.31 -7.86
C CYS A 191 -7.84 7.41 -7.38
N VAL A 192 -6.59 7.03 -7.17
CA VAL A 192 -5.52 7.90 -6.69
C VAL A 192 -4.31 7.76 -7.60
N LYS A 193 -3.69 8.90 -7.93
CA LYS A 193 -2.34 8.96 -8.51
C LYS A 193 -1.54 10.01 -7.79
N ALA A 194 -0.22 9.87 -7.79
CA ALA A 194 0.66 10.83 -7.14
C ALA A 194 1.85 11.20 -8.02
N LYS A 195 2.47 12.35 -7.76
CA LYS A 195 3.77 12.74 -8.31
C LYS A 195 4.57 13.49 -7.26
N VAL A 196 5.88 13.53 -7.43
CA VAL A 196 6.79 14.29 -6.56
C VAL A 196 7.18 15.58 -7.28
N VAL A 197 7.23 16.66 -6.52
CA VAL A 197 7.64 17.99 -6.96
C VAL A 197 8.82 18.42 -6.08
N LEU A 198 9.95 18.70 -6.71
CA LEU A 198 11.17 19.25 -6.12
C LEU A 198 11.28 20.72 -6.55
N ASN A 199 11.14 21.67 -5.63
CA ASN A 199 11.01 23.10 -5.96
C ASN A 199 9.84 23.36 -6.94
N LEU A 200 9.72 24.58 -7.49
CA LEU A 200 8.54 24.96 -8.31
C LEU A 200 8.53 24.37 -9.73
N ASP A 201 9.69 24.00 -10.28
CA ASP A 201 9.81 23.69 -11.72
C ASP A 201 10.13 22.22 -12.04
N VAL A 202 10.56 21.42 -11.05
CA VAL A 202 11.05 20.05 -11.29
C VAL A 202 10.08 19.03 -10.72
N GLN A 203 9.51 18.19 -11.58
CA GLN A 203 8.47 17.23 -11.22
C GLN A 203 8.74 15.86 -11.81
N SER A 204 8.32 14.81 -11.10
CA SER A 204 8.32 13.45 -11.62
C SER A 204 7.09 13.17 -12.47
N GLY A 205 7.11 12.03 -13.17
CA GLY A 205 5.89 11.47 -13.75
C GLY A 205 4.88 11.07 -12.68
N PHE A 206 3.62 10.88 -13.09
CA PHE A 206 2.61 10.33 -12.20
C PHE A 206 2.83 8.83 -11.98
N THR A 207 2.41 8.35 -10.82
CA THR A 207 2.20 6.92 -10.57
C THR A 207 1.09 6.39 -11.46
N ASP A 208 1.06 5.07 -11.63
CA ASP A 208 -0.15 4.39 -12.06
C ASP A 208 -1.32 4.69 -11.11
N SER A 209 -2.54 4.61 -11.63
CA SER A 209 -3.74 4.84 -10.84
C SER A 209 -4.04 3.63 -9.95
N HIS A 210 -4.23 3.88 -8.67
CA HIS A 210 -4.65 2.88 -7.69
C HIS A 210 -6.09 3.15 -7.27
N CYS A 211 -6.99 2.21 -7.55
CA CYS A 211 -8.41 2.38 -7.29
C CYS A 211 -8.90 1.44 -6.18
N VAL A 212 -9.73 1.96 -5.28
CA VAL A 212 -10.31 1.20 -4.15
C VAL A 212 -11.80 1.53 -4.01
N SER A 213 -12.59 0.53 -3.60
CA SER A 213 -14.01 0.69 -3.30
C SER A 213 -14.21 1.08 -1.83
N ILE A 214 -15.05 2.08 -1.57
CA ILE A 214 -15.40 2.53 -0.23
C ILE A 214 -16.60 1.72 0.26
N THR A 215 -16.42 0.95 1.34
CA THR A 215 -17.47 0.07 1.88
C THR A 215 -18.34 0.75 2.94
N GLY A 216 -18.07 2.02 3.27
CA GLY A 216 -18.77 2.76 4.33
C GLY A 216 -18.39 2.27 5.73
N PRO A 217 -18.80 3.00 6.80
CA PRO A 217 -18.67 2.51 8.15
C PRO A 217 -19.62 1.33 8.27
N GLY A 218 -19.08 0.10 8.16
CA GLY A 218 -19.87 -1.12 7.97
C GLY A 218 -21.16 -1.13 8.78
N ALA A 219 -22.25 -1.64 8.17
CA ALA A 219 -23.58 -1.60 8.74
C ALA A 219 -23.55 -1.88 10.25
N PRO A 220 -24.12 -0.99 11.10
CA PRO A 220 -24.06 -1.17 12.53
C PRO A 220 -24.57 -2.56 12.90
N ALA A 221 -23.83 -3.30 13.74
CA ALA A 221 -24.19 -4.67 14.11
C ALA A 221 -25.64 -4.80 14.62
N TRP A 222 -26.23 -3.73 15.16
CA TRP A 222 -27.62 -3.66 15.62
C TRP A 222 -28.68 -3.62 14.51
N LYS A 223 -28.31 -3.29 13.27
CA LYS A 223 -29.20 -3.26 12.10
C LYS A 223 -29.26 -4.58 11.33
N GLN A 224 -28.51 -5.61 11.74
CA GLN A 224 -28.66 -6.95 11.21
C GLN A 224 -29.83 -7.63 11.96
N PRO A 225 -31.01 -7.83 11.36
CA PRO A 225 -32.02 -8.66 11.98
C PRO A 225 -31.50 -10.09 12.02
N THR A 226 -30.90 -10.49 13.13
CA THR A 226 -30.54 -11.88 13.34
C THR A 226 -31.82 -12.69 13.26
N ALA A 227 -31.84 -13.75 12.44
CA ALA A 227 -33.00 -14.64 12.33
C ALA A 227 -33.50 -15.10 13.72
N VAL A 228 -32.56 -15.26 14.66
CA VAL A 228 -32.83 -15.53 16.08
C VAL A 228 -33.74 -14.48 16.73
N THR A 229 -33.45 -13.19 16.59
CA THR A 229 -34.25 -12.10 17.18
C THR A 229 -35.66 -12.08 16.60
N VAL A 230 -35.79 -12.27 15.28
CA VAL A 230 -37.11 -12.33 14.61
C VAL A 230 -37.90 -13.55 15.11
N THR A 231 -37.26 -14.73 15.20
CA THR A 231 -37.94 -15.94 15.69
C THR A 231 -38.41 -15.81 17.14
N VAL A 232 -37.61 -15.22 18.03
CA VAL A 232 -37.99 -15.02 19.44
C VAL A 232 -39.20 -14.08 19.56
N VAL A 233 -39.22 -12.98 18.80
CA VAL A 233 -40.34 -12.03 18.82
C VAL A 233 -41.63 -12.68 18.30
N VAL A 234 -41.55 -13.46 17.22
CA VAL A 234 -42.70 -14.19 16.67
C VAL A 234 -43.22 -15.24 17.66
N MET A 235 -42.32 -16.04 18.25
CA MET A 235 -42.70 -17.05 19.23
C MET A 235 -43.33 -16.44 20.48
N LEU A 236 -42.79 -15.32 20.98
CA LEU A 236 -43.36 -14.60 22.11
C LEU A 236 -44.75 -14.04 21.79
N GLY A 237 -44.93 -13.47 20.59
CA GLY A 237 -46.23 -13.00 20.12
C GLY A 237 -47.27 -14.12 20.01
N LEU A 238 -46.89 -15.29 19.51
CA LEU A 238 -47.76 -16.47 19.46
C LEU A 238 -48.15 -16.96 20.86
N LEU A 239 -47.19 -17.05 21.79
CA LEU A 239 -47.46 -17.47 23.17
C LEU A 239 -48.40 -16.49 23.89
N ILE A 240 -48.19 -15.19 23.70
CA ILE A 240 -49.09 -14.15 24.21
C ILE A 240 -50.47 -14.33 23.56
N GLY A 241 -50.58 -14.42 22.24
CA GLY A 241 -51.86 -14.63 21.56
C GLY A 241 -52.62 -15.87 22.04
N LEU A 242 -51.93 -16.99 22.25
CA LEU A 242 -52.50 -18.22 22.80
C LEU A 242 -52.96 -18.05 24.25
N PHE A 243 -52.14 -17.44 25.09
CA PHE A 243 -52.50 -17.18 26.49
C PHE A 243 -53.71 -16.25 26.60
N TRP A 244 -53.72 -15.17 25.82
CA TRP A 244 -54.85 -14.24 25.75
C TRP A 244 -56.11 -14.95 25.26
N SER A 245 -56.01 -15.78 24.22
CA SER A 245 -57.11 -16.59 23.73
C SER A 245 -57.61 -17.56 24.80
N LEU A 246 -56.75 -18.28 25.52
CA LEU A 246 -57.16 -19.21 26.57
C LEU A 246 -57.79 -18.52 27.79
N VAL A 247 -57.30 -17.33 28.17
CA VAL A 247 -57.82 -16.57 29.32
C VAL A 247 -59.12 -15.84 28.98
N HIS A 248 -59.27 -15.36 27.74
CA HIS A 248 -60.45 -14.59 27.32
C HIS A 248 -61.48 -15.40 26.52
N CYS A 249 -61.15 -16.60 26.01
CA CYS A 249 -62.14 -17.56 25.52
C CYS A 249 -62.79 -18.29 26.71
N ARG A 250 -63.80 -17.67 27.31
CA ARG A 250 -64.74 -18.39 28.17
C ARG A 250 -65.50 -19.47 27.37
N PRO A 251 -65.81 -20.63 27.98
CA PRO A 251 -66.53 -21.73 27.31
C PRO A 251 -67.86 -21.31 26.67
N ASP A 252 -68.53 -20.29 27.23
CA ASP A 252 -69.81 -19.78 26.69
C ASP A 252 -69.70 -19.03 25.35
N SER A 253 -68.50 -18.53 24.98
CA SER A 253 -68.33 -17.72 23.76
C SER A 253 -68.01 -18.57 22.52
N CYS A 254 -67.34 -19.72 22.68
CA CYS A 254 -67.05 -20.66 21.59
C CYS A 254 -68.27 -21.45 21.09
N GLN A 255 -69.37 -21.47 21.86
CA GLN A 255 -70.62 -22.10 21.44
C GLN A 255 -71.28 -21.37 20.24
N LYS A 256 -70.94 -20.11 19.98
CA LYS A 256 -71.44 -19.38 18.79
C LYS A 256 -70.74 -19.75 17.49
N TYR A 257 -69.51 -20.29 17.53
CA TYR A 257 -68.76 -20.68 16.33
C TYR A 257 -69.03 -22.11 15.88
N PHE A 258 -69.54 -22.98 16.77
CA PHE A 258 -70.08 -24.28 16.41
C PHE A 258 -71.62 -24.23 16.37
N GLN A 259 -72.20 -23.58 15.36
CA GLN A 259 -73.57 -23.91 14.99
C GLN A 259 -73.57 -25.35 14.44
N LYS A 260 -74.18 -26.28 15.18
CA LYS A 260 -74.63 -27.53 14.58
C LYS A 260 -75.66 -27.16 13.52
N GLU A 261 -75.36 -27.44 12.26
CA GLU A 261 -76.35 -27.40 11.18
C GLU A 261 -77.55 -28.28 11.59
N PRO A 262 -78.79 -27.77 11.54
CA PRO A 262 -79.96 -28.62 11.72
C PRO A 262 -80.05 -29.60 10.55
N LEU A 263 -80.29 -30.87 10.87
CA LEU A 263 -80.52 -31.93 9.90
C LEU A 263 -81.60 -31.50 8.89
N PRO A 264 -81.38 -31.66 7.57
CA PRO A 264 -82.38 -31.33 6.57
C PRO A 264 -83.66 -32.17 6.79
N SER A 265 -84.81 -31.53 6.60
CA SER A 265 -86.17 -32.03 6.86
C SER A 265 -86.62 -33.23 6.00
N PHE A 266 -85.71 -33.87 5.26
CA PHE A 266 -85.97 -35.10 4.50
C PHE A 266 -85.79 -36.39 5.33
N LEU A 267 -85.24 -36.32 6.55
CA LEU A 267 -85.06 -37.49 7.43
C LEU A 267 -86.16 -37.66 8.49
N ILE A 268 -87.14 -36.75 8.54
CA ILE A 268 -88.37 -36.94 9.33
C ILE A 268 -89.42 -37.55 8.39
N GLY A 269 -89.13 -38.77 7.93
CA GLY A 269 -90.03 -39.60 7.14
C GLY A 269 -90.49 -40.78 7.99
N THR A 270 -91.78 -40.78 8.33
CA THR A 270 -92.48 -41.88 9.00
C THR A 270 -92.24 -43.21 8.28
N VAL A 271 -91.46 -44.11 8.90
CA VAL A 271 -91.47 -45.54 8.58
C VAL A 271 -91.50 -46.30 9.89
N THR A 272 -92.68 -46.82 10.21
CA THR A 272 -92.90 -47.83 11.26
C THR A 272 -92.20 -49.11 10.83
N VAL A 273 -91.01 -49.37 11.36
CA VAL A 273 -90.36 -50.68 11.26
C VAL A 273 -90.81 -51.50 12.46
N TRP A 274 -91.67 -52.48 12.21
CA TRP A 274 -91.98 -53.55 13.17
C TRP A 274 -90.75 -54.44 13.33
N ILE A 275 -90.11 -54.38 14.49
CA ILE A 275 -89.09 -55.36 14.87
C ILE A 275 -89.74 -56.29 15.89
N ALA A 276 -89.98 -57.53 15.46
CA ALA A 276 -90.47 -58.61 16.29
C ALA A 276 -89.43 -58.97 17.36
N ILE A 277 -89.90 -59.08 18.61
CA ILE A 277 -89.11 -59.53 19.76
C ILE A 277 -89.13 -61.06 19.78
N PRO A 278 -87.98 -61.76 19.76
CA PRO A 278 -87.90 -63.12 20.25
C PRO A 278 -87.51 -63.11 21.73
N GLN A 279 -88.37 -63.74 22.53
CA GLN A 279 -88.21 -64.00 23.94
C GLN A 279 -87.33 -65.25 24.12
N GLN A 280 -86.21 -65.15 24.84
CA GLN A 280 -85.65 -66.32 25.52
C GLN A 280 -85.02 -65.94 26.87
N ARG A 281 -85.32 -66.79 27.83
CA ARG A 281 -85.22 -66.69 29.28
C ARG A 281 -83.96 -67.43 29.76
N GLU A 282 -83.59 -67.16 31.02
CA GLU A 282 -82.66 -67.92 31.89
C GLU A 282 -81.16 -67.70 31.63
N GLU A 283 -80.26 -67.63 32.61
CA GLU A 283 -80.29 -68.01 34.04
C GLU A 283 -79.26 -67.14 34.80
N LEU A 284 -79.43 -67.13 36.12
CA LEU A 284 -78.62 -66.55 37.16
C LEU A 284 -77.34 -67.39 37.38
N SER A 285 -76.18 -66.79 37.68
CA SER A 285 -75.33 -67.15 38.84
C SER A 285 -73.92 -66.52 38.80
N ALA A 286 -73.52 -66.06 39.98
CA ALA A 286 -72.17 -65.66 40.37
C ALA A 286 -71.23 -66.86 40.48
N VAL A 287 -69.90 -66.61 40.52
CA VAL A 287 -69.00 -67.05 41.61
C VAL A 287 -67.57 -66.54 41.36
N THR A 288 -66.96 -66.12 42.48
CA THR A 288 -65.64 -65.52 42.71
C THR A 288 -64.50 -66.56 42.72
N VAL A 289 -63.27 -66.04 42.88
CA VAL A 289 -62.01 -66.65 43.37
C VAL A 289 -61.24 -67.45 42.28
N SER A 290 -59.93 -67.30 42.02
CA SER A 290 -58.77 -67.02 42.87
C SER A 290 -57.53 -66.64 42.02
N ARG A 291 -56.70 -65.71 42.52
CA ARG A 291 -55.24 -65.62 42.23
C ARG A 291 -54.53 -66.84 42.87
N PRO A 292 -53.32 -67.29 42.44
CA PRO A 292 -52.11 -66.47 42.63
C PRO A 292 -50.85 -66.73 41.73
N LEU A 293 -50.03 -65.67 41.65
CA LEU A 293 -48.56 -65.57 41.88
C LEU A 293 -47.49 -66.36 41.07
N LEU A 294 -46.54 -65.52 40.61
CA LEU A 294 -45.05 -65.63 40.61
C LEU A 294 -44.41 -66.41 39.44
N ARG A 295 -43.21 -66.10 38.93
CA ARG A 295 -42.00 -65.45 39.47
C ARG A 295 -41.11 -65.05 38.26
N GLY A 296 -40.42 -63.90 38.26
CA GLY A 296 -39.00 -63.79 38.64
C GLY A 296 -38.10 -63.80 37.38
N GLY A 297 -37.00 -63.06 37.28
CA GLY A 297 -36.27 -62.25 38.24
C GLY A 297 -35.11 -61.56 37.50
N ALA A 298 -34.57 -60.53 38.15
CA ALA A 298 -33.48 -59.69 37.70
C ALA A 298 -32.11 -60.35 37.82
N THR A 299 -31.17 -59.85 37.02
CA THR A 299 -29.90 -59.27 37.51
C THR A 299 -29.64 -58.00 36.72
#